data_AF-A0A356KY64-F1
#
_entry.id   AF-A0A356KY64-F1
#
_cell.length_a   1.000
_cell.length_b   1.000
_cell.length_c   1.000
_cell.angle_alpha   90.00
_cell.angle_beta   90.00
_cell.angle_gamma   90.00
#
_symmetry.space_group_name_H-M   'P 1'
#
loop_
_entity.id
_entity.type
_entity.pdbx_description
1 polymer ?
#
loop_
_entity_poly.entity_id
_entity_poly.type
_entity_poly.pdbx_seq_one_letter_code
_entity_poly.pdbx_strand_id
1 'polypeptide(L)'
;MTSAPASECPCCHSLTLPGRLDWDICPVCFWEDDVLVENGRDPQSPANKSRLSTAQVNYLTLGACAEAAIPDVRAPLPGEVLPEALAAERALPGWRRVRTREDEVPFEKVAISVFDRWVGVANLHLLDCKSEREREDRNARLLSYCEALFARTPLFAAGRGDAPPVPITHLRSVQKLCAYDAEQSPSFFLLLPEFEAIYADDWDDTTVLWFRDRSRVAQLLEFVPECGLHVLEFEP
;
A
#
# COMPACT_ATOMS: atom_id res chain seq x y z
N MET A 1 1.94 36.50 14.88
CA MET A 1 3.06 35.83 14.19
C MET A 1 2.44 34.65 13.46
N THR A 2 2.33 34.73 12.14
CA THR A 2 1.88 33.60 11.31
C THR A 2 3.00 32.57 11.32
N SER A 3 2.79 31.41 11.93
CA SER A 3 3.71 30.28 11.82
C SER A 3 3.91 29.95 10.34
N ALA A 4 5.13 29.58 9.95
CA ALA A 4 5.40 29.07 8.61
C ALA A 4 4.47 27.87 8.32
N PRO A 5 4.04 27.67 7.06
CA PRO A 5 3.24 26.51 6.70
C PRO A 5 4.07 25.24 6.95
N ALA A 6 3.45 24.25 7.58
CA ALA A 6 4.10 22.97 7.82
C ALA A 6 4.35 22.24 6.49
N SER A 7 5.54 21.69 6.35
CA SER A 7 5.99 20.81 5.28
C SER A 7 5.62 19.35 5.57
N GLU A 8 5.44 18.62 4.50
CA GLU A 8 5.10 17.20 4.50
C GLU A 8 6.28 16.32 4.92
N CYS A 9 6.06 15.42 5.88
CA CYS A 9 7.02 14.38 6.24
C CYS A 9 7.13 13.36 5.10
N PRO A 10 8.34 13.04 4.59
CA PRO A 10 8.49 12.09 3.48
C PRO A 10 8.15 10.63 3.86
N CYS A 11 8.07 10.30 5.14
CA CYS A 11 7.79 8.96 5.63
C CYS A 11 6.29 8.69 5.77
N CYS A 12 5.56 9.55 6.51
CA CYS A 12 4.15 9.35 6.80
C CYS A 12 3.21 10.34 6.10
N HIS A 13 3.78 11.28 5.35
CA HIS A 13 3.06 12.32 4.62
C HIS A 13 2.25 13.29 5.51
N SER A 14 2.44 13.29 6.83
CA SER A 14 1.81 14.28 7.72
C SER A 14 2.49 15.65 7.59
N LEU A 15 1.70 16.73 7.62
CA LEU A 15 2.15 18.12 7.56
C LEU A 15 2.66 18.59 8.93
N THR A 16 3.82 18.11 9.35
CA THR A 16 4.36 18.36 10.70
C THR A 16 5.70 19.10 10.72
N LEU A 17 6.43 19.12 9.60
CA LEU A 17 7.80 19.61 9.58
C LEU A 17 7.82 21.14 9.39
N PRO A 18 8.56 21.91 10.19
CA PRO A 18 8.77 23.34 9.95
C PRO A 18 9.38 23.65 8.57
N GLY A 19 10.26 22.77 8.09
CA GLY A 19 10.90 22.83 6.77
C GLY A 19 11.40 21.46 6.32
N ARG A 20 11.76 21.33 5.04
CA ARG A 20 12.37 20.10 4.50
C ARG A 20 13.88 20.13 4.64
N LEU A 21 14.47 18.97 4.93
CA LEU A 21 15.90 18.74 5.10
C LEU A 21 16.54 19.62 6.19
N ASP A 22 15.80 19.85 7.27
CA ASP A 22 16.25 20.67 8.42
C ASP A 22 16.43 19.83 9.70
N TRP A 23 16.57 18.50 9.56
CA TRP A 23 16.82 17.55 10.66
C TRP A 23 15.71 17.46 11.71
N ASP A 24 14.53 18.01 11.40
CA ASP A 24 13.36 17.89 12.25
C ASP A 24 12.85 16.45 12.28
N ILE A 25 12.39 16.02 13.46
CA ILE A 25 11.79 14.71 13.68
C ILE A 25 10.27 14.82 13.60
N CYS A 26 9.66 14.04 12.72
CA CYS A 26 8.21 13.99 12.60
C CYS A 26 7.58 13.34 13.85
N PRO A 27 6.69 14.01 14.62
CA PRO A 27 6.08 13.42 15.80
C PRO A 27 5.05 12.32 15.49
N VAL A 28 4.66 12.17 14.22
CA VAL A 28 3.67 11.16 13.79
C VAL A 28 4.31 9.81 13.49
N CYS A 29 5.54 9.80 12.96
CA CYS A 29 6.22 8.55 12.60
C CYS A 29 7.63 8.42 13.17
N PHE A 30 8.15 9.48 13.80
CA PHE A 30 9.50 9.60 14.36
C PHE A 30 10.66 9.59 13.33
N TRP A 31 10.36 9.80 12.05
CA TRP A 31 11.40 9.95 11.02
C TRP A 31 12.10 11.32 11.15
N GLU A 32 13.43 11.33 11.21
CA GLU A 32 14.25 12.54 11.07
C GLU A 32 14.42 12.88 9.58
N ASP A 33 14.07 14.09 9.15
CA ASP A 33 14.16 14.52 7.75
C ASP A 33 15.61 14.87 7.35
N ASP A 34 16.43 13.83 7.18
CA ASP A 34 17.87 13.92 6.94
C ASP A 34 18.33 13.46 5.54
N VAL A 35 17.38 13.01 4.70
CA VAL A 35 17.67 12.49 3.35
C VAL A 35 16.77 13.07 2.28
N LEU A 36 17.38 13.33 1.13
CA LEU A 36 16.70 13.76 -0.08
C LEU A 36 16.54 12.58 -1.06
N VAL A 37 15.29 12.27 -1.40
CA VAL A 37 14.91 11.29 -2.42
C VAL A 37 14.66 12.03 -3.74
N GLU A 38 15.59 11.86 -4.68
CA GLU A 38 15.52 12.46 -6.02
C GLU A 38 15.85 11.43 -7.08
N ASN A 39 15.16 11.52 -8.23
CA ASN A 39 15.37 10.65 -9.39
C ASN A 39 15.32 9.15 -9.03
N GLY A 40 14.42 8.79 -8.11
CA GLY A 40 14.27 7.42 -7.65
C GLY A 40 15.47 6.89 -6.83
N ARG A 41 16.31 7.74 -6.25
CA ARG A 41 17.32 7.33 -5.26
C ARG A 41 16.67 7.16 -3.90
N ASP A 42 16.98 6.07 -3.20
CA ASP A 42 16.51 5.80 -1.84
C ASP A 42 17.72 5.55 -0.92
N PRO A 43 18.52 6.59 -0.61
CA PRO A 43 19.74 6.43 0.19
C PRO A 43 19.40 5.97 1.62
N GLN A 44 20.34 5.27 2.26
CA GLN A 44 20.20 4.98 3.68
C GLN A 44 20.40 6.27 4.47
N SER A 45 19.45 6.58 5.35
CA SER A 45 19.51 7.70 6.28
C SER A 45 20.59 7.43 7.35
N PRO A 46 21.55 8.35 7.52
CA PRO A 46 22.51 8.27 8.62
C PRO A 46 21.87 8.38 10.00
N ALA A 47 20.81 9.18 10.19
CA ALA A 47 20.16 9.36 11.49
C ALA A 47 19.25 8.18 11.82
N ASN A 48 18.34 7.86 10.90
CA ASN A 48 17.33 6.82 11.07
C ASN A 48 17.88 5.39 10.92
N LYS A 49 19.10 5.22 10.39
CA LYS A 49 19.74 3.92 10.07
C LYS A 49 18.93 3.04 9.11
N SER A 50 17.95 3.61 8.42
CA SER A 50 17.05 2.92 7.51
C SER A 50 16.91 3.67 6.18
N ARG A 51 16.32 3.03 5.18
CA ARG A 51 15.93 3.70 3.93
C ARG A 51 14.53 4.26 4.07
N LEU A 52 14.20 5.30 3.29
CA LEU A 52 12.88 5.92 3.34
C LEU A 52 11.79 4.93 2.94
N SER A 53 12.02 4.11 1.90
CA SER A 53 11.05 3.10 1.48
C SER A 53 10.73 2.08 2.58
N THR A 54 11.74 1.66 3.34
CA THR A 54 11.57 0.79 4.51
C THR A 54 10.77 1.51 5.60
N ALA A 55 11.09 2.77 5.89
CA ALA A 55 10.38 3.56 6.89
C ALA A 55 8.90 3.79 6.54
N GLN A 56 8.59 4.02 5.26
CA GLN A 56 7.22 4.15 4.76
C GLN A 56 6.41 2.86 4.96
N VAL A 57 7.00 1.70 4.64
CA VAL A 57 6.36 0.40 4.90
C VAL A 57 6.20 0.15 6.40
N ASN A 58 7.22 0.47 7.20
CA ASN A 58 7.14 0.39 8.66
C ASN A 58 6.01 1.26 9.20
N TYR A 59 5.84 2.49 8.71
CA TYR A 59 4.75 3.36 9.16
C TYR A 59 3.38 2.75 8.87
N LEU A 60 3.18 2.16 7.69
CA LEU A 60 1.94 1.47 7.34
C LEU A 60 1.66 0.24 8.23
N THR A 61 2.71 -0.45 8.67
CA THR A 61 2.55 -1.68 9.46
C THR A 61 2.50 -1.42 10.97
N LEU A 62 3.29 -0.47 11.46
CA LEU A 62 3.59 -0.22 12.88
C LEU A 62 3.02 1.11 13.39
N GLY A 63 2.64 2.02 12.51
CA GLY A 63 2.34 3.42 12.86
C GLY A 63 3.59 4.27 13.17
N ALA A 64 4.79 3.72 12.98
CA ALA A 64 6.08 4.36 13.23
C ALA A 64 7.11 3.98 12.16
N CYS A 65 8.14 4.80 11.95
CA CYS A 65 9.16 4.56 10.93
C CYS A 65 10.08 3.36 11.26
N ALA A 66 10.07 2.90 12.51
CA ALA A 66 10.76 1.70 13.00
C ALA A 66 10.09 1.20 14.28
N GLU A 67 10.31 -0.06 14.66
CA GLU A 67 9.78 -0.63 15.91
C GLU A 67 10.23 0.14 17.15
N ALA A 68 11.50 0.53 17.20
CA ALA A 68 12.07 1.27 18.33
C ALA A 68 11.44 2.66 18.53
N ALA A 69 10.78 3.21 17.50
CA ALA A 69 10.13 4.51 17.53
C ALA A 69 8.68 4.48 18.03
N ILE A 70 8.07 3.30 18.17
CA ILE A 70 6.66 3.15 18.60
C ILE A 70 6.34 3.93 19.90
N PRO A 71 7.21 3.98 20.93
CA PRO A 71 6.91 4.72 22.15
C PRO A 71 6.86 6.25 21.97
N ASP A 72 7.40 6.77 20.88
CA ASP A 72 7.64 8.21 20.67
C ASP A 72 6.71 8.84 19.61
N VAL A 73 5.76 8.08 19.06
CA VAL A 73 4.82 8.56 18.05
C VAL A 73 3.46 8.96 18.63
N ARG A 74 2.73 9.80 17.88
CA ARG A 74 1.31 10.12 18.10
C ARG A 74 0.52 10.06 16.80
N ALA A 75 -0.81 9.99 16.90
CA ALA A 75 -1.67 10.19 15.74
C ALA A 75 -1.49 11.61 15.14
N PRO A 76 -1.68 11.78 13.82
CA PRO A 76 -1.71 13.10 13.21
C PRO A 76 -2.90 13.91 13.73
N LEU A 77 -2.70 15.21 13.94
CA LEU A 77 -3.78 16.13 14.25
C LEU A 77 -4.64 16.36 13.00
N PRO A 78 -5.91 16.80 13.13
CA PRO A 78 -6.78 17.02 11.97
C PRO A 78 -6.21 17.99 10.91
N GLY A 79 -5.42 18.99 11.33
CA GLY A 79 -4.75 19.93 10.43
C GLY A 79 -3.42 19.43 9.84
N GLU A 80 -2.96 18.25 10.24
CA GLU A 80 -1.71 17.63 9.77
C GLU A 80 -1.96 16.55 8.71
N VAL A 81 -3.22 16.21 8.42
CA VAL A 81 -3.58 15.23 7.40
C VAL A 81 -3.66 15.90 6.03
N LEU A 82 -3.06 15.27 5.02
CA LEU A 82 -3.10 15.76 3.65
C LEU A 82 -4.54 15.86 3.11
N PRO A 83 -4.92 16.96 2.43
CA PRO A 83 -6.22 17.10 1.79
C PRO A 83 -6.57 15.95 0.82
N GLU A 84 -5.59 15.43 0.08
CA GLU A 84 -5.71 14.31 -0.84
C GLU A 84 -5.96 12.98 -0.11
N ALA A 85 -5.37 12.75 1.05
CA ALA A 85 -5.66 11.59 1.89
C ALA A 85 -7.12 11.62 2.38
N LEU A 86 -7.59 12.79 2.82
CA LEU A 86 -8.99 12.99 3.19
C LEU A 86 -9.94 12.82 1.99
N ALA A 87 -9.51 13.24 0.79
CA ALA A 87 -10.29 13.03 -0.43
C ALA A 87 -10.37 11.55 -0.82
N ALA A 88 -9.27 10.80 -0.68
CA ALA A 88 -9.23 9.37 -0.90
C ALA A 88 -10.19 8.62 0.04
N GLU A 89 -10.21 8.97 1.33
CA GLU A 89 -11.17 8.38 2.28
C GLU A 89 -12.62 8.67 1.91
N ARG A 90 -12.93 9.92 1.52
CA ARG A 90 -14.29 10.31 1.13
C ARG A 90 -14.78 9.61 -0.13
N ALA A 91 -13.89 9.30 -1.07
CA ALA A 91 -14.23 8.58 -2.29
C ALA A 91 -14.66 7.12 -2.00
N LEU A 92 -14.19 6.53 -0.89
CA LEU A 92 -14.35 5.11 -0.59
C LEU A 92 -15.07 4.87 0.75
N PRO A 93 -16.32 5.33 0.93
CA PRO A 93 -17.02 5.13 2.20
C PRO A 93 -17.14 3.64 2.53
N GLY A 94 -16.74 3.28 3.75
CA GLY A 94 -16.74 1.89 4.22
C GLY A 94 -15.50 1.07 3.88
N TRP A 95 -14.45 1.65 3.27
CA TRP A 95 -13.21 0.93 2.95
C TRP A 95 -12.56 0.25 4.17
N ARG A 96 -12.69 0.86 5.36
CA ARG A 96 -12.16 0.31 6.62
C ARG A 96 -12.78 -1.04 6.95
N ARG A 97 -14.06 -1.22 6.62
CA ARG A 97 -14.83 -2.47 6.84
C ARG A 97 -14.31 -3.62 5.98
N VAL A 98 -13.82 -3.31 4.77
CA VAL A 98 -13.14 -4.28 3.89
C VAL A 98 -11.86 -4.78 4.55
N ARG A 99 -11.06 -3.88 5.13
CA ARG A 99 -9.81 -4.25 5.79
C ARG A 99 -10.03 -5.09 7.05
N THR A 100 -11.04 -4.76 7.84
CA THR A 100 -11.40 -5.51 9.05
C THR A 100 -12.15 -6.81 8.74
N ARG A 101 -12.39 -7.12 7.46
CA ARG A 101 -13.09 -8.32 6.98
C ARG A 101 -14.47 -8.46 7.61
N GLU A 102 -15.20 -7.36 7.71
CA GLU A 102 -16.61 -7.40 8.13
C GLU A 102 -17.48 -8.14 7.10
N ASP A 103 -18.52 -8.82 7.57
CA ASP A 103 -19.36 -9.69 6.74
C ASP A 103 -20.14 -8.92 5.66
N GLU A 104 -20.53 -7.67 5.95
CA GLU A 104 -21.29 -6.82 5.03
C GLU A 104 -20.49 -5.59 4.63
N VAL A 105 -19.88 -5.60 3.45
CA VAL A 105 -19.18 -4.43 2.90
C VAL A 105 -19.85 -3.94 1.63
N PRO A 106 -19.91 -2.62 1.38
CA PRO A 106 -20.60 -2.04 0.22
C PRO A 106 -19.76 -2.15 -1.07
N PHE A 107 -19.11 -3.30 -1.28
CA PHE A 107 -18.18 -3.56 -2.37
C PHE A 107 -18.41 -4.97 -2.92
N GLU A 108 -18.49 -5.07 -4.24
CA GLU A 108 -18.27 -6.31 -4.97
C GLU A 108 -16.76 -6.63 -5.00
N LYS A 109 -16.40 -7.85 -5.39
CA LYS A 109 -14.99 -8.27 -5.49
C LYS A 109 -14.74 -9.30 -6.58
N VAL A 110 -13.52 -9.27 -7.10
CA VAL A 110 -12.92 -10.36 -7.89
C VAL A 110 -11.55 -10.69 -7.34
N ALA A 111 -11.12 -11.94 -7.51
CA ALA A 111 -9.77 -12.35 -7.21
C ALA A 111 -8.88 -12.15 -8.44
N ILE A 112 -7.64 -11.75 -8.22
CA ILE A 112 -6.58 -11.65 -9.22
C ILE A 112 -5.47 -12.59 -8.78
N SER A 113 -5.21 -13.64 -9.56
CA SER A 113 -4.39 -14.77 -9.14
C SER A 113 -3.35 -15.15 -10.18
N VAL A 114 -2.26 -15.77 -9.72
CA VAL A 114 -1.32 -16.48 -10.61
C VAL A 114 -1.94 -17.76 -11.18
N PHE A 115 -3.04 -18.25 -10.60
CA PHE A 115 -3.76 -19.44 -11.04
C PHE A 115 -4.95 -19.07 -11.93
N ASP A 116 -5.17 -19.85 -12.98
CA ASP A 116 -6.28 -19.67 -13.95
C ASP A 116 -7.65 -20.15 -13.43
N ARG A 117 -7.71 -20.66 -12.19
CA ARG A 117 -8.90 -21.21 -11.54
C ARG A 117 -8.71 -21.24 -10.02
N TRP A 118 -9.82 -21.33 -9.29
CA TRP A 118 -9.80 -21.62 -7.86
C TRP A 118 -9.07 -22.94 -7.56
N VAL A 119 -8.13 -22.88 -6.62
CA VAL A 119 -7.37 -24.05 -6.18
C VAL A 119 -8.20 -24.83 -5.15
N GLY A 120 -8.98 -25.78 -5.65
CA GLY A 120 -9.75 -26.71 -4.80
C GLY A 120 -8.86 -27.73 -4.07
N VAL A 121 -9.43 -28.45 -3.12
CA VAL A 121 -8.73 -29.45 -2.26
C VAL A 121 -7.91 -30.47 -3.07
N ALA A 122 -8.38 -30.89 -4.24
CA ALA A 122 -7.67 -31.83 -5.12
C ALA A 122 -6.36 -31.25 -5.72
N ASN A 123 -6.22 -29.92 -5.74
CA ASN A 123 -5.16 -29.20 -6.41
C ASN A 123 -4.24 -28.42 -5.45
N LEU A 124 -4.29 -28.68 -4.14
CA LEU A 124 -3.46 -27.97 -3.15
C LEU A 124 -1.95 -28.04 -3.46
N HIS A 125 -1.49 -29.11 -4.14
CA HIS A 125 -0.12 -29.26 -4.61
C HIS A 125 0.36 -28.20 -5.63
N LEU A 126 -0.55 -27.35 -6.13
CA LEU A 126 -0.24 -26.19 -6.96
C LEU A 126 0.17 -24.97 -6.12
N LEU A 127 -0.25 -24.92 -4.86
CA LEU A 127 0.19 -23.89 -3.91
C LEU A 127 1.67 -24.07 -3.57
N ASP A 128 2.14 -25.31 -3.56
CA ASP A 128 3.56 -25.63 -3.40
C ASP A 128 4.38 -24.97 -4.50
N CYS A 129 5.17 -23.97 -4.11
CA CYS A 129 6.16 -23.36 -4.98
C CYS A 129 7.40 -24.26 -5.03
N LYS A 130 7.61 -24.96 -6.14
CA LYS A 130 8.57 -26.08 -6.23
C LYS A 130 9.99 -25.65 -6.57
N SER A 131 10.20 -24.36 -6.85
CA SER A 131 11.52 -23.79 -7.12
C SER A 131 11.59 -22.29 -6.81
N GLU A 132 12.80 -21.79 -6.58
CA GLU A 132 13.07 -20.34 -6.46
C GLU A 132 12.62 -19.58 -7.72
N ARG A 133 12.90 -20.13 -8.90
CA ARG A 133 12.49 -19.55 -10.18
C ARG A 133 10.97 -19.40 -10.32
N GLU A 134 10.21 -20.37 -9.83
CA GLU A 134 8.74 -20.29 -9.81
C GLU A 134 8.26 -19.19 -8.86
N ARG A 135 8.90 -19.06 -7.69
CA ARG A 135 8.59 -17.99 -6.73
C ARG A 135 8.87 -16.62 -7.35
N GLU A 136 10.03 -16.45 -7.97
CA GLU A 136 10.42 -15.22 -8.66
C GLU A 136 9.44 -14.84 -9.77
N ASP A 137 8.99 -15.81 -10.57
CA ASP A 137 8.02 -15.59 -11.64
C ASP A 137 6.64 -15.17 -11.10
N ARG A 138 6.11 -15.87 -10.08
CA ARG A 138 4.84 -15.50 -9.43
C ARG A 138 4.91 -14.09 -8.83
N ASN A 139 6.00 -13.80 -8.11
CA ASN A 139 6.23 -12.48 -7.50
C ASN A 139 6.32 -11.38 -8.56
N ALA A 140 7.01 -11.62 -9.68
CA ALA A 140 7.15 -10.66 -10.75
C ALA A 140 5.80 -10.33 -11.41
N ARG A 141 4.94 -11.32 -11.62
CA ARG A 141 3.59 -11.12 -12.17
C ARG A 141 2.72 -10.26 -11.27
N LEU A 142 2.62 -10.61 -9.98
CA LEU A 142 1.86 -9.85 -8.98
C LEU A 142 2.39 -8.41 -8.85
N LEU A 143 3.71 -8.25 -8.75
CA LEU A 143 4.33 -6.94 -8.67
C LEU A 143 4.08 -6.11 -9.93
N SER A 144 4.16 -6.71 -11.13
CA SER A 144 3.93 -5.99 -12.38
C SER A 144 2.53 -5.36 -12.45
N TYR A 145 1.53 -6.01 -11.86
CA TYR A 145 0.18 -5.45 -11.76
C TYR A 145 0.14 -4.25 -10.80
N CYS A 146 0.79 -4.32 -9.64
CA CYS A 146 0.92 -3.17 -8.73
C CYS A 146 1.64 -1.98 -9.38
N GLU A 147 2.71 -2.23 -10.13
CA GLU A 147 3.43 -1.18 -10.88
C GLU A 147 2.55 -0.59 -11.99
N ALA A 148 1.78 -1.43 -12.68
CA ALA A 148 0.85 -0.99 -13.71
C ALA A 148 -0.28 -0.12 -13.16
N LEU A 149 -0.80 -0.43 -11.96
CA LEU A 149 -1.75 0.41 -11.23
C LEU A 149 -1.11 1.77 -10.88
N PHE A 150 0.09 1.77 -10.32
CA PHE A 150 0.82 2.99 -9.94
C PHE A 150 1.07 3.92 -11.14
N ALA A 151 1.36 3.35 -12.31
CA ALA A 151 1.59 4.12 -13.53
C ALA A 151 0.32 4.78 -14.10
N ARG A 152 -0.88 4.35 -13.67
CA ARG A 152 -2.17 4.74 -14.26
C ARG A 152 -3.03 5.61 -13.35
N THR A 153 -2.91 5.45 -12.03
CA THR A 153 -3.77 6.14 -11.06
C THR A 153 -3.00 6.49 -9.80
N PRO A 154 -3.33 7.60 -9.13
CA PRO A 154 -2.91 7.83 -7.76
C PRO A 154 -3.29 6.63 -6.88
N LEU A 155 -2.29 6.11 -6.16
CA LEU A 155 -2.47 5.03 -5.19
C LEU A 155 -2.29 5.58 -3.79
N PHE A 156 -3.10 5.09 -2.87
CA PHE A 156 -2.93 5.37 -1.45
C PHE A 156 -2.79 4.05 -0.69
N ALA A 157 -1.75 3.91 0.11
CA ALA A 157 -1.59 2.77 1.01
C ALA A 157 -2.28 3.08 2.34
N ALA A 158 -3.04 2.14 2.86
CA ALA A 158 -3.52 2.21 4.23
C ALA A 158 -2.73 1.25 5.13
N GLY A 159 -2.57 1.62 6.39
CA GLY A 159 -1.99 0.79 7.44
C GLY A 159 -2.99 0.03 8.30
N ARG A 160 -2.51 -0.84 9.21
CA ARG A 160 -3.38 -1.51 10.21
C ARG A 160 -3.72 -0.51 11.31
N GLY A 161 -4.94 0.04 11.29
CA GLY A 161 -5.44 0.97 12.31
C GLY A 161 -6.18 2.17 11.73
N ASP A 162 -6.36 3.20 12.55
CA ASP A 162 -7.17 4.39 12.23
C ASP A 162 -6.38 5.51 11.54
N ALA A 163 -5.09 5.28 11.25
CA ALA A 163 -4.30 6.23 10.49
C ALA A 163 -4.96 6.51 9.12
N PRO A 164 -4.90 7.77 8.63
CA PRO A 164 -5.33 8.10 7.27
C PRO A 164 -4.52 7.32 6.23
N PRO A 165 -5.07 7.08 5.03
CA PRO A 165 -4.32 6.49 3.94
C PRO A 165 -3.23 7.46 3.45
N VAL A 166 -2.08 6.90 3.07
CA VAL A 166 -0.87 7.62 2.70
C VAL A 166 -0.70 7.55 1.19
N PRO A 167 -0.52 8.67 0.46
CA PRO A 167 -0.28 8.63 -0.97
C PRO A 167 1.06 7.92 -1.26
N ILE A 168 1.07 7.07 -2.30
CA ILE A 168 2.32 6.51 -2.81
C ILE A 168 2.80 7.40 -3.94
N THR A 169 3.99 8.00 -3.78
CA THR A 169 4.57 8.96 -4.74
C THR A 169 5.76 8.40 -5.51
N HIS A 170 6.28 7.24 -5.11
CA HIS A 170 7.45 6.62 -5.71
C HIS A 170 7.22 5.14 -6.03
N LEU A 171 7.65 4.72 -7.22
CA LEU A 171 7.58 3.32 -7.65
C LEU A 171 8.28 2.36 -6.67
N ARG A 172 9.40 2.77 -6.08
CA ARG A 172 10.11 1.94 -5.09
C ARG A 172 9.28 1.63 -3.85
N SER A 173 8.39 2.53 -3.46
CA SER A 173 7.49 2.30 -2.33
C SER A 173 6.46 1.23 -2.67
N VAL A 174 5.96 1.20 -3.92
CA VAL A 174 5.12 0.10 -4.44
C VAL A 174 5.90 -1.20 -4.44
N GLN A 175 7.11 -1.21 -5.01
CA GLN A 175 7.98 -2.38 -5.08
C GLN A 175 8.29 -2.94 -3.69
N LYS A 176 8.51 -2.08 -2.70
CA LYS A 176 8.80 -2.50 -1.33
C LYS A 176 7.55 -3.00 -0.60
N LEU A 177 6.43 -2.30 -0.75
CA LEU A 177 5.16 -2.62 -0.08
C LEU A 177 4.50 -3.89 -0.63
N CYS A 178 4.59 -4.11 -1.94
CA CYS A 178 3.94 -5.23 -2.63
C CYS A 178 4.91 -6.40 -2.91
N ALA A 179 6.17 -6.29 -2.48
CA ALA A 179 7.10 -7.41 -2.60
C ALA A 179 6.66 -8.55 -1.69
N TYR A 180 6.73 -9.77 -2.22
CA TYR A 180 6.65 -10.98 -1.43
C TYR A 180 7.78 -11.02 -0.39
N ASP A 181 7.42 -11.31 0.85
CA ASP A 181 8.33 -11.57 1.94
C ASP A 181 7.83 -12.83 2.67
N ALA A 182 8.72 -13.81 2.82
CA ALA A 182 8.41 -15.10 3.45
C ALA A 182 8.31 -14.99 4.98
N GLU A 183 8.97 -13.99 5.57
CA GLU A 183 8.96 -13.72 7.00
C GLU A 183 7.83 -12.77 7.39
N GLN A 184 7.43 -11.91 6.45
CA GLN A 184 6.32 -10.97 6.61
C GLN A 184 5.36 -11.14 5.44
N SER A 185 4.21 -11.80 5.65
CA SER A 185 3.20 -11.87 4.59
C SER A 185 2.93 -10.45 4.08
N PRO A 186 3.10 -10.17 2.76
CA PRO A 186 2.74 -8.87 2.23
C PRO A 186 1.28 -8.63 2.63
N SER A 187 1.01 -7.54 3.35
CA SER A 187 -0.37 -7.22 3.73
C SER A 187 -0.67 -5.80 3.31
N PHE A 188 -0.32 -5.53 2.04
CA PHE A 188 -0.61 -4.27 1.43
C PHE A 188 -2.11 -4.10 1.27
N PHE A 189 -2.54 -2.85 1.32
CA PHE A 189 -3.94 -2.47 1.17
C PHE A 189 -3.95 -1.13 0.46
N LEU A 190 -4.24 -1.18 -0.84
CA LEU A 190 -4.18 -0.04 -1.74
C LEU A 190 -5.59 0.47 -2.02
N LEU A 191 -5.79 1.76 -1.83
CA LEU A 191 -6.99 2.48 -2.23
C LEU A 191 -6.74 3.08 -3.62
N LEU A 192 -7.74 2.96 -4.49
CA LEU A 192 -7.77 3.50 -5.84
C LEU A 192 -8.98 4.45 -5.93
N PRO A 193 -8.87 5.69 -5.43
CA PRO A 193 -10.03 6.57 -5.25
C PRO A 193 -10.76 6.91 -6.56
N GLU A 194 -10.01 7.06 -7.67
CA GLU A 194 -10.57 7.33 -9.00
C GLU A 194 -11.53 6.22 -9.45
N PHE A 195 -11.25 4.98 -9.03
CA PHE A 195 -11.97 3.79 -9.41
C PHE A 195 -13.06 3.40 -8.42
N GLU A 196 -13.15 4.08 -7.26
CA GLU A 196 -13.91 3.59 -6.10
C GLU A 196 -13.60 2.11 -5.79
N ALA A 197 -12.31 1.76 -5.89
CA ALA A 197 -11.80 0.41 -5.71
C ALA A 197 -10.71 0.31 -4.63
N ILE A 198 -10.52 -0.90 -4.13
CA ILE A 198 -9.49 -1.29 -3.18
C ILE A 198 -8.82 -2.54 -3.74
N TYR A 199 -7.49 -2.51 -3.81
CA TYR A 199 -6.70 -3.66 -4.20
C TYR A 199 -5.83 -4.08 -3.02
N ALA A 200 -6.02 -5.30 -2.54
CA ALA A 200 -5.36 -5.78 -1.34
C ALA A 200 -4.80 -7.18 -1.52
N ASP A 201 -3.73 -7.46 -0.79
CA ASP A 201 -3.18 -8.80 -0.71
C ASP A 201 -4.17 -9.77 -0.06
N ASP A 202 -4.12 -11.01 -0.51
CA ASP A 202 -4.76 -12.14 0.15
C ASP A 202 -3.83 -13.36 0.09
N TRP A 203 -4.30 -14.49 0.59
CA TRP A 203 -3.48 -15.69 0.67
C TRP A 203 -3.28 -16.38 -0.69
N ASP A 204 -2.27 -17.25 -0.76
CA ASP A 204 -2.09 -18.22 -1.84
C ASP A 204 -1.88 -17.61 -3.24
N ASP A 205 -0.93 -16.68 -3.35
CA ASP A 205 -0.57 -16.00 -4.61
C ASP A 205 -1.79 -15.39 -5.33
N THR A 206 -2.74 -14.93 -4.51
CA THR A 206 -4.00 -14.35 -4.93
C THR A 206 -4.21 -13.03 -4.19
N THR A 207 -4.71 -12.04 -4.91
CA THR A 207 -5.04 -10.72 -4.41
C THR A 207 -6.51 -10.45 -4.71
N VAL A 208 -7.11 -9.47 -4.03
CA VAL A 208 -8.53 -9.17 -4.21
C VAL A 208 -8.69 -7.71 -4.62
N LEU A 209 -9.42 -7.51 -5.72
CA LEU A 209 -9.91 -6.21 -6.14
C LEU A 209 -11.37 -6.05 -5.70
N TRP A 210 -11.59 -5.19 -4.73
CA TRP A 210 -12.91 -4.76 -4.29
C TRP A 210 -13.32 -3.48 -5.01
N PHE A 211 -14.59 -3.34 -5.37
CA PHE A 211 -15.08 -2.19 -6.12
C PHE A 211 -16.58 -1.96 -5.90
N ARG A 212 -17.03 -0.73 -6.09
CA ARG A 212 -18.46 -0.38 -5.95
C ARG A 212 -19.29 -0.62 -7.20
N ASP A 213 -18.64 -0.54 -8.37
CA ASP A 213 -19.28 -0.70 -9.68
C ASP A 213 -18.26 -1.32 -10.63
N ARG A 214 -18.60 -2.47 -11.22
CA ARG A 214 -17.72 -3.19 -12.14
C ARG A 214 -17.34 -2.37 -13.36
N SER A 215 -18.22 -1.48 -13.84
CA SER A 215 -17.93 -0.63 -14.99
C SER A 215 -16.77 0.34 -14.75
N ARG A 216 -16.54 0.73 -13.49
CA ARG A 216 -15.43 1.61 -13.12
C ARG A 216 -14.09 0.90 -13.20
N VAL A 217 -14.04 -0.37 -12.80
CA VAL A 217 -12.81 -1.17 -12.79
C VAL A 217 -12.58 -1.96 -14.08
N ALA A 218 -13.43 -1.82 -15.09
CA ALA A 218 -13.30 -2.55 -16.36
C ALA A 218 -11.89 -2.41 -16.97
N GLN A 219 -11.38 -1.17 -17.04
CA GLN A 219 -10.02 -0.93 -17.54
C GLN A 219 -8.92 -1.52 -16.64
N LEU A 220 -9.16 -1.71 -15.34
CA LEU A 220 -8.20 -2.37 -14.45
C LEU A 220 -8.14 -3.87 -14.72
N LEU A 221 -9.31 -4.47 -14.96
CA LEU A 221 -9.43 -5.91 -15.24
C LEU A 221 -8.90 -6.28 -16.63
N GLU A 222 -9.01 -5.39 -17.62
CA GLU A 222 -8.56 -5.64 -18.99
C GLU A 222 -7.06 -5.91 -19.11
N PHE A 223 -6.23 -5.30 -18.25
CA PHE A 223 -4.77 -5.51 -18.31
C PHE A 223 -4.24 -6.58 -17.36
N VAL A 224 -5.08 -7.20 -16.52
CA VAL A 224 -4.69 -8.34 -15.66
C VAL A 224 -3.96 -9.44 -16.46
N PRO A 225 -4.44 -9.85 -17.65
CA PRO A 225 -3.74 -10.85 -18.46
C PRO A 225 -2.39 -10.38 -19.02
N GLU A 226 -2.19 -9.07 -19.23
CA GLU A 226 -0.91 -8.51 -19.67
C GLU A 226 0.19 -8.70 -18.61
N CYS A 227 -0.21 -8.76 -17.33
CA CYS A 227 0.65 -9.07 -16.20
C CYS A 227 0.86 -10.58 -15.98
N GLY A 228 0.30 -11.45 -16.84
CA GLY A 228 0.37 -12.91 -16.67
C GLY A 228 -0.46 -13.44 -15.50
N LEU A 229 -1.50 -12.70 -15.11
CA LEU A 229 -2.43 -13.02 -14.04
C LEU A 229 -3.82 -13.34 -14.60
N HIS A 230 -4.68 -13.87 -13.75
CA HIS A 230 -6.04 -14.28 -14.08
C HIS A 230 -7.06 -13.64 -13.15
N VAL A 231 -8.21 -13.24 -13.71
CA VAL A 231 -9.36 -12.78 -12.94
C VAL A 231 -10.23 -14.00 -12.59
N LEU A 232 -10.51 -14.20 -11.31
CA LEU A 232 -11.37 -15.24 -10.79
C LEU A 232 -12.61 -14.60 -10.14
N GLU A 233 -13.79 -14.98 -10.61
CA GLU A 233 -15.04 -14.54 -10.02
C GLU A 233 -15.29 -15.27 -8.69
N PHE A 234 -15.77 -14.54 -7.69
CA PHE A 234 -16.34 -15.18 -6.49
C PHE A 234 -17.72 -15.74 -6.85
N GLU A 235 -17.96 -17.00 -6.50
CA GLU A 235 -19.30 -17.58 -6.67
C GLU A 235 -20.31 -16.85 -5.76
N PRO A 236 -21.56 -16.62 -6.23
CA PRO A 236 -22.61 -15.96 -5.43
C PRO A 236 -23.00 -16.69 -4.15
#